data_AF-A0A7S0K7I5-F1
#
_entry.id   AF-A0A7S0K7I5-F1
#
_cell.length_a   1.000
_cell.length_b   1.000
_cell.length_c   1.000
_cell.angle_alpha   90.00
_cell.angle_beta   90.00
_cell.angle_gamma   90.00
#
_symmetry.space_group_name_H-M   'P 1'
#
loop_
_entity.id
_entity.type
_entity.pdbx_description
1 polymer ?
#
loop_
_entity_poly.entity_id
_entity_poly.type
_entity_poly.pdbx_seq_one_letter_code
_entity_poly.pdbx_strand_id
1 'polypeptide(L)'
;QLLAFGGFYDETLEFLRVERVQIVASVSPQNALGRHSLSGRFTAAVRTLFVADPSADELRAVAGRCLRRSLAATSARGHDPAFAGAALAAGADRLASSMVRVWSEVRERFQASEHRHYVFSPRDVVQWAAGLESYSTADGGVLGAVAYEGRRLFRDKLVSADERMSFDGVLSSGLREEWGALPSSTRLYSAAAPVLLGLAVPDSDQQGTVPGSRMWPQLHSIARADFETAAKR
;
A
#
# COMPACT_ATOMS: atom_id res chain seq x y z
N GLN A 1 -33.06 21.47 0.30
CA GLN A 1 -34.44 21.17 -0.16
C GLN A 1 -34.83 19.76 0.22
N LEU A 2 -34.14 18.73 -0.29
CA LEU A 2 -34.39 17.32 0.07
C LEU A 2 -34.47 17.07 1.59
N LEU A 3 -33.47 17.53 2.37
CA LEU A 3 -33.46 17.31 3.82
C LEU A 3 -34.57 18.06 4.58
N ALA A 4 -34.99 19.23 4.08
CA ALA A 4 -35.95 20.09 4.78
C ALA A 4 -37.40 19.79 4.40
N PHE A 5 -37.63 19.41 3.15
CA PHE A 5 -38.98 19.27 2.57
C PHE A 5 -39.29 17.85 2.09
N GLY A 6 -38.33 16.92 2.15
CA GLY A 6 -38.52 15.54 1.68
C GLY A 6 -38.73 15.43 0.17
N GLY A 7 -38.27 16.42 -0.61
CA GLY A 7 -38.51 16.49 -2.05
C GLY A 7 -37.86 17.70 -2.70
N PHE A 8 -38.07 17.84 -4.00
CA PHE A 8 -37.59 18.94 -4.82
C PHE A 8 -38.57 19.23 -5.97
N TYR A 9 -38.44 20.39 -6.61
CA TYR A 9 -39.24 20.73 -7.79
C TYR A 9 -38.50 20.30 -9.05
N ASP A 10 -39.22 19.66 -9.96
CA ASP A 10 -38.73 19.32 -11.29
C ASP A 10 -38.76 20.54 -12.24
N GLU A 11 -38.16 20.41 -13.42
CA GLU A 11 -38.15 21.43 -14.48
C GLU A 11 -39.57 21.81 -14.94
N THR A 12 -40.52 20.89 -14.81
CA THR A 12 -41.96 21.08 -15.08
C THR A 12 -42.70 21.83 -13.97
N LEU A 13 -41.99 22.25 -12.91
CA LEU A 13 -42.51 22.89 -11.70
C LEU A 13 -43.41 21.96 -10.85
N GLU A 14 -43.39 20.66 -11.10
CA GLU A 14 -44.05 19.67 -10.25
C GLU A 14 -43.19 19.33 -9.02
N PHE A 15 -43.82 19.19 -7.86
CA PHE A 15 -43.10 18.80 -6.64
C PHE A 15 -42.97 17.28 -6.54
N LEU A 16 -41.73 16.79 -6.64
CA LEU A 16 -41.40 15.38 -6.50
C LEU A 16 -41.00 15.06 -5.06
N ARG A 17 -41.79 14.21 -4.41
CA ARG A 17 -41.50 13.70 -3.07
C ARG A 17 -40.56 12.50 -3.14
N VAL A 18 -39.55 12.49 -2.28
CA VAL A 18 -38.58 11.41 -2.12
C VAL A 18 -38.85 10.70 -0.81
N GLU A 19 -39.12 9.40 -0.87
CA GLU A 19 -39.38 8.59 0.31
C GLU A 19 -38.30 7.51 0.50
N ARG A 20 -37.99 7.21 1.77
CA ARG A 20 -37.06 6.13 2.17
C ARG A 20 -35.64 6.27 1.63
N VAL A 21 -35.16 7.50 1.46
CA VAL A 21 -33.77 7.80 1.08
C VAL A 21 -33.03 8.39 2.27
N GLN A 22 -31.86 7.81 2.57
CA GLN A 22 -30.92 8.37 3.53
C GLN A 22 -29.70 8.91 2.79
N ILE A 23 -29.33 10.16 3.10
CA ILE A 23 -28.15 10.81 2.52
C ILE A 23 -27.02 10.70 3.55
N VAL A 24 -25.94 10.04 3.16
CA VAL A 24 -24.70 9.95 3.94
C VAL A 24 -23.58 10.54 3.09
N ALA A 25 -22.81 11.45 3.66
CA ALA A 25 -21.69 12.10 3.00
C ALA A 25 -20.46 12.04 3.88
N SER A 26 -19.29 11.91 3.26
CA SER A 26 -17.99 12.08 3.91
C SER A 26 -17.34 13.36 3.38
N VAL A 27 -16.80 14.16 4.28
CA VAL A 27 -16.13 15.42 3.96
C VAL A 27 -14.80 15.46 4.71
N SER A 28 -13.73 15.78 4.01
CA SER A 28 -12.42 15.95 4.63
C SER A 28 -12.28 17.36 5.24
N PRO A 29 -11.51 17.53 6.33
CA PRO A 29 -11.35 18.83 7.02
C PRO A 29 -10.87 19.96 6.08
N GLN A 30 -11.22 21.21 6.37
CA GLN A 30 -11.04 22.39 5.48
C GLN A 30 -9.59 22.83 5.22
N ASN A 31 -8.59 21.98 5.45
CA ASN A 31 -7.18 22.37 5.42
C ASN A 31 -6.57 22.42 4.01
N ALA A 32 -7.36 22.21 2.95
CA ALA A 32 -6.89 22.14 1.57
C ALA A 32 -7.57 23.18 0.67
N LEU A 33 -6.78 23.81 -0.21
CA LEU A 33 -7.25 24.74 -1.23
C LEU A 33 -8.38 24.12 -2.06
N GLY A 34 -9.42 24.91 -2.34
CA GLY A 34 -10.59 24.46 -3.11
C GLY A 34 -11.70 23.81 -2.27
N ARG A 35 -11.60 23.78 -0.94
CA ARG A 35 -12.70 23.39 -0.04
C ARG A 35 -13.49 24.60 0.41
N HIS A 36 -14.82 24.53 0.29
CA HIS A 36 -15.73 25.60 0.69
C HIS A 36 -16.47 25.25 1.98
N SER A 37 -16.82 26.28 2.74
CA SER A 37 -17.58 26.10 3.98
C SER A 37 -19.02 25.68 3.69
N LEU A 38 -19.50 24.71 4.45
CA LEU A 38 -20.90 24.30 4.41
C LEU A 38 -21.75 25.35 5.13
N SER A 39 -22.94 25.63 4.59
CA SER A 39 -23.83 26.62 5.21
C SER A 39 -24.33 26.14 6.57
N GLY A 40 -24.50 27.07 7.53
CA GLY A 40 -25.04 26.75 8.86
C GLY A 40 -26.43 26.11 8.82
N ARG A 41 -27.24 26.46 7.81
CA ARG A 41 -28.57 25.83 7.58
C ARG A 41 -28.45 24.35 7.22
N PHE A 42 -27.44 23.99 6.44
CA PHE A 42 -27.20 22.59 6.07
C PHE A 42 -26.65 21.80 7.25
N THR A 43 -25.64 22.33 7.94
CA THR A 43 -25.00 21.63 9.07
C THR A 43 -25.93 21.47 10.27
N ALA A 44 -26.85 22.41 10.52
CA ALA A 44 -27.87 22.27 11.57
C ALA A 44 -28.92 21.18 11.27
N ALA A 45 -29.13 20.84 9.99
CA ALA A 45 -30.11 19.85 9.57
C ALA A 45 -29.57 18.41 9.55
N VAL A 46 -28.26 18.22 9.66
CA VAL A 46 -27.60 16.90 9.57
C VAL A 46 -26.89 16.56 10.87
N ARG A 47 -26.70 15.26 11.11
CA ARG A 47 -25.83 14.79 12.18
C ARG A 47 -24.42 14.64 11.63
N THR A 48 -23.45 15.22 12.32
CA THR A 48 -22.03 15.13 11.96
C THR A 48 -21.26 14.31 12.97
N LEU A 49 -20.32 13.52 12.48
CA LEU A 49 -19.39 12.75 13.28
C LEU A 49 -17.98 12.94 12.72
N PHE A 50 -17.00 13.10 13.62
CA PHE A 50 -15.60 13.26 13.27
C PHE A 50 -14.88 11.94 13.53
N VAL A 51 -14.16 11.45 12.53
CA VAL A 51 -13.31 10.26 12.63
C VAL A 51 -11.86 10.74 12.61
N ALA A 52 -11.17 10.55 13.73
CA ALA A 52 -9.75 10.88 13.84
C ALA A 52 -8.88 9.84 13.12
N ASP A 53 -7.65 10.23 12.80
CA ASP A 53 -6.63 9.28 12.36
C ASP A 53 -6.36 8.24 13.48
N PRO A 54 -6.10 6.97 13.11
CA PRO A 54 -5.83 5.92 14.08
C PRO A 54 -4.55 6.20 14.87
N SER A 55 -4.53 5.77 16.13
CA SER A 55 -3.32 5.76 16.95
C SER A 55 -2.27 4.81 16.35
N ALA A 56 -1.00 5.00 16.74
CA ALA A 56 0.08 4.12 16.29
C ALA A 56 -0.15 2.66 16.72
N ASP A 57 -0.75 2.42 17.89
CA ASP A 57 -1.09 1.08 18.38
C ASP A 57 -2.17 0.41 17.52
N GLU A 58 -3.25 1.15 17.20
CA GLU A 58 -4.32 0.65 16.32
C GLU A 58 -3.80 0.37 14.92
N LEU A 59 -2.95 1.26 14.38
CA LEU A 59 -2.36 1.07 13.06
C LEU A 59 -1.42 -0.15 13.04
N ARG A 60 -0.63 -0.37 14.10
CA ARG A 60 0.18 -1.59 14.26
C ARG A 60 -0.69 -2.85 14.27
N ALA A 61 -1.81 -2.83 14.99
CA ALA A 61 -2.73 -3.98 15.03
C ALA A 61 -3.36 -4.28 13.65
N VAL A 62 -3.77 -3.25 12.92
CA VAL A 62 -4.33 -3.40 11.56
C VAL A 62 -3.25 -3.88 10.59
N ALA A 63 -2.09 -3.24 10.57
CA ALA A 63 -0.96 -3.63 9.72
C ALA A 63 -0.51 -5.06 10.00
N GLY A 64 -0.43 -5.48 11.27
CA GLY A 64 -0.11 -6.85 11.67
C GLY A 64 -1.10 -7.88 11.10
N ARG A 65 -2.41 -7.59 11.16
CA ARG A 65 -3.43 -8.46 10.54
C ARG A 65 -3.30 -8.54 9.02
N CYS A 66 -3.06 -7.41 8.34
CA CYS A 66 -2.83 -7.38 6.90
C CYS A 66 -1.56 -8.14 6.50
N LEU A 67 -0.49 -8.00 7.28
CA LEU A 67 0.78 -8.71 7.06
C LEU A 67 0.62 -10.21 7.25
N ARG A 68 -0.07 -10.67 8.31
CA ARG A 68 -0.32 -12.11 8.52
C ARG A 68 -1.02 -12.74 7.33
N ARG A 69 -2.02 -12.07 6.76
CA ARG A 69 -2.70 -12.51 5.51
C ARG A 69 -1.72 -12.56 4.34
N SER A 70 -0.96 -11.48 4.15
CA SER A 70 -0.07 -11.32 3.00
C SER A 70 1.10 -12.31 3.02
N LEU A 71 1.68 -12.51 4.19
CA LEU A 71 2.77 -13.44 4.44
C LEU A 71 2.29 -14.90 4.44
N ALA A 72 1.07 -15.20 4.89
CA ALA A 72 0.48 -16.54 4.73
C ALA A 72 0.31 -16.90 3.23
N ALA A 73 -0.14 -15.95 2.42
CA ALA A 73 -0.25 -16.16 0.97
C ALA A 73 1.11 -16.34 0.27
N THR A 74 2.16 -15.73 0.84
CA THR A 74 3.53 -15.76 0.31
C THR A 74 4.31 -17.00 0.78
N SER A 75 4.09 -17.46 2.02
CA SER A 75 4.71 -18.68 2.55
C SER A 75 4.22 -19.95 1.85
N ALA A 76 3.04 -19.91 1.21
CA ALA A 76 2.61 -20.93 0.26
C ALA A 76 3.47 -20.96 -1.03
N ARG A 77 4.24 -19.91 -1.33
CA ARG A 77 5.04 -19.73 -2.55
C ARG A 77 6.55 -19.68 -2.32
N GLY A 78 7.00 -19.53 -1.07
CA GLY A 78 8.41 -19.44 -0.70
C GLY A 78 8.63 -19.80 0.78
N HIS A 79 9.74 -20.48 1.06
CA HIS A 79 10.01 -21.10 2.37
C HIS A 79 10.89 -20.18 3.24
N ASP A 80 10.34 -19.09 3.77
CA ASP A 80 11.04 -18.31 4.80
C ASP A 80 10.65 -18.83 6.20
N PRO A 81 11.55 -19.52 6.93
CA PRO A 81 11.23 -20.14 8.21
C PRO A 81 10.88 -19.11 9.31
N ALA A 82 11.33 -17.85 9.17
CA ALA A 82 11.01 -16.77 10.11
C ALA A 82 9.54 -16.34 10.03
N PHE A 83 8.85 -16.66 8.92
CA PHE A 83 7.47 -16.27 8.65
C PHE A 83 6.57 -17.49 8.38
N ALA A 84 6.86 -18.62 9.01
CA ALA A 84 6.09 -19.86 8.89
C ALA A 84 5.49 -20.30 10.24
N GLY A 85 4.32 -20.95 10.19
CA GLY A 85 3.68 -21.57 11.36
C GLY A 85 3.43 -20.59 12.51
N ALA A 86 3.83 -20.96 13.73
CA ALA A 86 3.65 -20.13 14.93
C ALA A 86 4.52 -18.84 14.92
N ALA A 87 5.63 -18.82 14.18
CA ALA A 87 6.52 -17.66 14.06
C ALA A 87 5.93 -16.55 13.17
N LEU A 88 4.98 -16.90 12.27
CA LEU A 88 4.33 -15.95 11.36
C LEU A 88 3.63 -14.80 12.12
N ALA A 89 2.91 -15.11 13.21
CA ALA A 89 2.17 -14.09 13.94
C ALA A 89 3.11 -13.11 14.66
N ALA A 90 4.12 -13.62 15.35
CA ALA A 90 5.11 -12.79 16.05
C ALA A 90 5.98 -11.99 15.07
N GLY A 91 6.40 -12.60 13.96
CA GLY A 91 7.16 -11.94 12.91
C GLY A 91 6.36 -10.83 12.22
N ALA A 92 5.08 -11.06 11.94
CA ALA A 92 4.19 -10.06 11.35
C ALA A 92 3.94 -8.87 12.29
N ASP A 93 3.76 -9.09 13.59
CA ASP A 93 3.55 -8.01 14.56
C ASP A 93 4.81 -7.17 14.75
N ARG A 94 5.98 -7.82 14.75
CA ARG A 94 7.28 -7.14 14.77
C ARG A 94 7.46 -6.30 13.51
N LEU A 95 7.19 -6.88 12.34
CA LEU A 95 7.30 -6.18 11.06
C LEU A 95 6.33 -5.00 10.96
N ALA A 96 5.09 -5.17 11.45
CA ALA A 96 4.11 -4.08 11.54
C ALA A 96 4.65 -2.92 12.39
N SER A 97 5.37 -3.24 13.48
CA SER A 97 5.96 -2.24 14.36
C SER A 97 7.06 -1.45 13.65
N SER A 98 7.97 -2.13 12.94
CA SER A 98 9.00 -1.47 12.14
C SER A 98 8.38 -0.60 11.04
N MET A 99 7.35 -1.09 10.34
CA MET A 99 6.67 -0.36 9.25
C MET A 99 5.96 0.91 9.74
N VAL A 100 5.23 0.83 10.85
CA VAL A 100 4.53 1.99 11.44
C VAL A 100 5.51 3.03 11.97
N ARG A 101 6.65 2.60 12.50
CA ARG A 101 7.73 3.51 12.90
C ARG A 101 8.31 4.27 11.71
N VAL A 102 8.71 3.55 10.66
CA VAL A 102 9.22 4.17 9.42
C VAL A 102 8.20 5.16 8.87
N TRP A 103 6.92 4.78 8.80
CA TRP A 103 5.86 5.69 8.34
C TRP A 103 5.71 6.94 9.22
N SER A 104 5.81 6.80 10.54
CA SER A 104 5.75 7.94 11.47
C SER A 104 6.90 8.93 11.21
N GLU A 105 8.13 8.42 11.09
CA GLU A 105 9.32 9.23 10.80
C GLU A 105 9.24 9.90 9.41
N VAL A 106 8.74 9.19 8.40
CA VAL A 106 8.50 9.73 7.04
C VAL A 106 7.49 10.87 7.09
N ARG A 107 6.38 10.69 7.80
CA ARG A 107 5.32 11.70 7.90
C ARG A 107 5.76 12.97 8.63
N GLU A 108 6.63 12.83 9.64
CA GLU A 108 7.19 13.98 10.36
C GLU A 108 8.22 14.74 9.52
N ARG A 109 9.03 14.01 8.76
CA ARG A 109 10.14 14.57 7.99
C ARG A 109 9.72 15.21 6.67
N PHE A 110 8.80 14.59 5.96
CA PHE A 110 8.35 15.05 4.64
C PHE A 110 6.93 15.60 4.75
N GLN A 111 6.81 16.93 4.66
CA GLN A 111 5.56 17.62 4.94
C GLN A 111 4.96 18.26 3.69
N ALA A 112 3.63 18.42 3.71
CA ALA A 112 2.90 19.09 2.64
C ALA A 112 3.30 20.58 2.45
N SER A 113 4.02 21.16 3.41
CA SER A 113 4.61 22.50 3.35
C SER A 113 5.75 22.60 2.34
N GLU A 114 6.57 21.54 2.19
CA GLU A 114 7.64 21.47 1.20
C GLU A 114 7.05 21.23 -0.19
N HIS A 115 6.24 20.18 -0.30
CA HIS A 115 5.58 19.79 -1.53
C HIS A 115 4.13 19.35 -1.26
N ARG A 116 3.15 19.97 -1.93
CA ARG A 116 1.72 19.71 -1.68
C ARG A 116 1.28 18.24 -1.85
N HIS A 117 2.03 17.46 -2.62
CA HIS A 117 1.75 16.05 -2.87
C HIS A 117 2.37 15.09 -1.83
N TYR A 118 3.11 15.62 -0.84
CA TYR A 118 3.64 14.85 0.29
C TYR A 118 2.52 14.58 1.29
N VAL A 119 1.62 13.68 0.88
CA VAL A 119 0.50 13.22 1.67
C VAL A 119 0.73 11.75 2.00
N PHE A 120 1.05 11.50 3.26
CA PHE A 120 1.23 10.17 3.82
C PHE A 120 0.07 9.86 4.77
N SER A 121 -0.67 8.82 4.45
CA SER A 121 -1.88 8.39 5.15
C SER A 121 -1.68 6.99 5.74
N PRO A 122 -2.47 6.59 6.74
CA PRO A 122 -2.45 5.22 7.26
C PRO A 122 -2.68 4.16 6.17
N ARG A 123 -3.36 4.54 5.07
CA ARG A 123 -3.55 3.69 3.89
C ARG A 123 -2.21 3.25 3.26
N ASP A 124 -1.18 4.11 3.27
CA ASP A 124 0.12 3.76 2.70
C ASP A 124 0.76 2.58 3.45
N VAL A 125 0.59 2.48 4.78
CA VAL A 125 1.08 1.35 5.58
C VAL A 125 0.31 0.06 5.26
N VAL A 126 -1.01 0.15 5.11
CA VAL A 126 -1.85 -1.00 4.74
C VAL A 126 -1.53 -1.48 3.32
N GLN A 127 -1.34 -0.55 2.39
CA GLN A 127 -0.93 -0.84 1.02
C GLN A 127 0.47 -1.47 0.98
N TRP A 128 1.39 -0.98 1.81
CA TRP A 128 2.72 -1.58 1.96
C TRP A 128 2.64 -3.03 2.46
N ALA A 129 1.78 -3.29 3.45
CA ALA A 129 1.57 -4.65 3.96
C ALA A 129 0.93 -5.58 2.92
N ALA A 130 -0.11 -5.12 2.23
CA ALA A 130 -0.83 -5.90 1.22
C ALA A 130 -0.01 -6.13 -0.06
N GLY A 131 0.86 -5.17 -0.44
CA GLY A 131 1.73 -5.27 -1.61
C GLY A 131 2.68 -6.47 -1.55
N LEU A 132 3.00 -6.95 -0.35
CA LEU A 132 3.83 -8.14 -0.13
C LEU A 132 3.24 -9.40 -0.78
N GLU A 133 1.91 -9.48 -0.95
CA GLU A 133 1.23 -10.60 -1.62
C GLU A 133 1.71 -10.82 -3.07
N SER A 134 2.29 -9.80 -3.70
CA SER A 134 2.73 -9.84 -5.10
C SER A 134 4.17 -10.38 -5.27
N TYR A 135 4.92 -10.53 -4.18
CA TYR A 135 6.33 -10.91 -4.24
C TYR A 135 6.53 -12.39 -3.93
N SER A 136 7.48 -13.03 -4.64
CA SER A 136 8.00 -14.33 -4.27
C SER A 136 9.21 -14.13 -3.34
N THR A 137 9.20 -14.73 -2.16
CA THR A 137 10.27 -14.57 -1.15
C THR A 137 11.48 -15.47 -1.38
N ALA A 138 11.48 -16.26 -2.46
CA ALA A 138 12.50 -17.28 -2.75
C ALA A 138 13.94 -16.72 -2.82
N ASP A 139 14.14 -15.51 -3.35
CA ASP A 139 15.49 -15.04 -3.75
C ASP A 139 16.01 -13.82 -2.96
N GLY A 140 15.27 -13.35 -1.95
CA GLY A 140 15.61 -12.12 -1.22
C GLY A 140 15.00 -11.96 0.18
N GLY A 141 14.25 -12.97 0.63
CA GLY A 141 13.56 -12.95 1.93
C GLY A 141 12.45 -11.91 2.01
N VAL A 142 11.64 -12.01 3.05
CA VAL A 142 10.53 -11.07 3.28
C VAL A 142 11.03 -9.63 3.46
N LEU A 143 12.16 -9.43 4.15
CA LEU A 143 12.72 -8.10 4.42
C LEU A 143 13.17 -7.37 3.15
N GLY A 144 13.68 -8.11 2.14
CA GLY A 144 14.05 -7.53 0.86
C GLY A 144 12.84 -6.99 0.10
N ALA A 145 11.74 -7.76 0.07
CA ALA A 145 10.48 -7.36 -0.53
C ALA A 145 9.86 -6.15 0.21
N VAL A 146 9.88 -6.16 1.54
CA VAL A 146 9.42 -5.03 2.38
C VAL A 146 10.19 -3.76 2.07
N ALA A 147 11.53 -3.81 2.06
CA ALA A 147 12.35 -2.65 1.78
C ALA A 147 12.11 -2.12 0.35
N TYR A 148 11.91 -3.01 -0.62
CA TYR A 148 11.64 -2.63 -1.99
C TYR A 148 10.28 -1.95 -2.15
N GLU A 149 9.22 -2.56 -1.59
CA GLU A 149 7.87 -2.01 -1.63
C GLU A 149 7.79 -0.67 -0.90
N GLY A 150 8.50 -0.53 0.22
CA GLY A 150 8.60 0.73 0.95
C GLY A 150 9.25 1.84 0.11
N ARG A 151 10.32 1.52 -0.63
CA ARG A 151 10.91 2.48 -1.58
C ARG A 151 9.88 2.89 -2.64
N ARG A 152 9.18 1.95 -3.27
CA ARG A 152 8.18 2.30 -4.29
C ARG A 152 7.05 3.19 -3.75
N LEU A 153 6.56 2.93 -2.54
CA LEU A 153 5.42 3.67 -1.99
C LEU A 153 5.78 5.06 -1.48
N PHE A 154 6.97 5.21 -0.89
CA PHE A 154 7.37 6.45 -0.22
C PHE A 154 8.44 7.22 -0.99
N ARG A 155 9.51 6.55 -1.43
CA ARG A 155 10.65 7.19 -2.12
C ARG A 155 10.26 7.77 -3.47
N ASP A 156 9.39 7.10 -4.21
CA ASP A 156 8.96 7.55 -5.54
C ASP A 156 8.09 8.80 -5.48
N LYS A 157 7.50 9.11 -4.31
CA LYS A 157 6.79 10.39 -4.08
C LYS A 157 7.75 11.57 -3.90
N LEU A 158 9.02 11.32 -3.56
CA LEU A 158 9.99 12.38 -3.21
C LEU A 158 10.64 12.98 -4.47
N VAL A 159 10.78 14.30 -4.46
CA VAL A 159 11.25 15.08 -5.60
C VAL A 159 12.78 15.13 -5.64
N SER A 160 13.42 15.52 -4.54
CA SER A 160 14.86 15.74 -4.47
C SER A 160 15.65 14.44 -4.26
N ALA A 161 16.87 14.40 -4.80
CA ALA A 161 17.80 13.30 -4.56
C ALA A 161 18.21 13.20 -3.08
N ASP A 162 18.38 14.33 -2.40
CA ASP A 162 18.75 14.39 -0.98
C ASP A 162 17.62 13.85 -0.09
N GLU A 163 16.37 14.16 -0.42
CA GLU A 163 15.19 13.63 0.26
C GLU A 163 15.09 12.11 0.09
N ARG A 164 15.36 11.61 -1.13
CA ARG A 164 15.39 10.17 -1.41
C ARG A 164 16.49 9.46 -0.63
N MET A 165 17.69 10.04 -0.56
CA MET A 165 18.79 9.50 0.26
C MET A 165 18.44 9.53 1.75
N SER A 166 17.79 10.60 2.20
CA SER A 166 17.32 10.73 3.57
C SER A 166 16.27 9.65 3.90
N PHE A 167 15.35 9.37 2.98
CA PHE A 167 14.38 8.29 3.13
C PHE A 167 15.06 6.91 3.17
N ASP A 168 16.03 6.67 2.28
CA ASP A 168 16.78 5.42 2.27
C ASP A 168 17.50 5.19 3.61
N GLY A 169 17.98 6.27 4.25
CA GLY A 169 18.49 6.28 5.62
C GLY A 169 17.45 5.86 6.66
N VAL A 170 16.29 6.52 6.68
CA VAL A 170 15.17 6.22 7.60
C VAL A 170 14.72 4.76 7.48
N LEU A 171 14.50 4.29 6.25
CA LEU A 171 14.10 2.91 5.98
C LEU A 171 15.16 1.91 6.48
N SER A 172 16.44 2.20 6.24
CA SER A 172 17.52 1.32 6.66
C SER A 172 17.68 1.27 8.18
N SER A 173 17.51 2.40 8.88
CA SER A 173 17.56 2.46 10.35
C SER A 173 16.39 1.70 10.97
N GLY A 174 15.16 2.01 10.53
CA GLY A 174 13.95 1.40 11.08
C GLY A 174 13.91 -0.11 10.94
N LEU A 175 14.43 -0.66 9.84
CA LEU A 175 14.52 -2.12 9.67
C LEU A 175 15.74 -2.72 10.39
N ARG A 176 16.90 -2.05 10.41
CA ARG A 176 18.12 -2.57 11.02
C ARG A 176 18.01 -2.72 12.53
N GLU A 177 17.32 -1.78 13.19
CA GLU A 177 17.16 -1.80 14.65
C GLU A 177 16.40 -3.04 15.14
N GLU A 178 15.43 -3.55 14.38
CA GLU A 178 14.63 -4.71 14.78
C GLU A 178 15.11 -6.04 14.19
N TRP A 179 15.76 -6.01 13.01
CA TRP A 179 16.08 -7.21 12.23
C TRP A 179 17.58 -7.40 11.93
N GLY A 180 18.44 -6.44 12.27
CA GLY A 180 19.87 -6.51 12.00
C GLY A 180 20.25 -6.16 10.56
N ALA A 181 21.21 -6.88 9.96
CA ALA A 181 21.74 -6.52 8.64
C ALA A 181 20.70 -6.77 7.52
N LEU A 182 20.32 -5.71 6.81
CA LEU A 182 19.51 -5.80 5.61
C LEU A 182 20.31 -6.45 4.46
N PRO A 183 19.74 -7.38 3.69
CA PRO A 183 20.38 -7.86 2.47
C PRO A 183 20.60 -6.67 1.53
N SER A 184 21.80 -6.60 0.95
CA SER A 184 22.24 -5.50 0.09
C SER A 184 21.25 -5.27 -1.06
N SER A 185 20.87 -4.01 -1.23
CA SER A 185 19.88 -3.50 -2.21
C SER A 185 20.39 -3.57 -3.66
N THR A 186 20.82 -4.75 -4.11
CA THR A 186 21.35 -4.95 -5.47
C THR A 186 20.34 -5.64 -6.40
N ARG A 187 19.19 -6.08 -5.89
CA ARG A 187 18.21 -6.86 -6.67
C ARG A 187 16.94 -6.06 -6.94
N LEU A 188 16.53 -6.05 -8.20
CA LEU A 188 15.28 -5.44 -8.66
C LEU A 188 14.16 -6.44 -8.48
N TYR A 189 13.14 -6.09 -7.71
CA TYR A 189 11.91 -6.87 -7.64
C TYR A 189 10.92 -6.25 -8.64
N SER A 190 10.49 -6.99 -9.66
CA SER A 190 9.50 -6.49 -10.62
C SER A 190 8.15 -7.11 -10.34
N ALA A 191 7.12 -6.28 -10.21
CA ALA A 191 5.72 -6.70 -10.19
C ALA A 191 5.13 -6.85 -11.62
N ALA A 192 5.92 -6.58 -12.67
CA ALA A 192 5.46 -6.71 -14.04
C ALA A 192 5.46 -8.20 -14.45
N ALA A 193 4.29 -8.70 -14.83
CA ALA A 193 4.14 -9.98 -15.48
C ALA A 193 5.10 -10.09 -16.70
N PRO A 194 5.69 -11.27 -17.00
CA PRO A 194 6.56 -11.44 -18.17
C PRO A 194 5.83 -11.23 -19.51
N VAL A 195 4.50 -11.10 -19.51
CA VAL A 195 3.68 -11.04 -20.73
C VAL A 195 3.88 -9.74 -21.52
N LEU A 196 4.37 -8.65 -20.91
CA LEU A 196 4.44 -7.34 -21.57
C LEU A 196 5.82 -7.02 -22.19
N LEU A 197 6.82 -7.88 -22.02
CA LEU A 197 8.19 -7.67 -22.55
C LEU A 197 8.59 -8.63 -23.67
N GLY A 198 7.70 -9.52 -24.13
CA GLY A 198 7.95 -10.37 -25.30
C GLY A 198 9.14 -11.34 -25.16
N LEU A 199 9.68 -11.53 -23.95
CA LEU A 199 10.75 -12.50 -23.68
C LEU A 199 10.16 -13.90 -23.54
N ALA A 200 9.68 -14.47 -24.65
CA ALA A 200 9.44 -15.90 -24.76
C ALA A 200 10.77 -16.58 -25.12
N VAL A 201 11.40 -17.24 -24.14
CA VAL A 201 12.37 -18.30 -24.44
C VAL A 201 11.54 -19.58 -24.66
N PRO A 202 11.73 -20.32 -25.77
CA PRO A 202 10.93 -21.50 -26.04
C PRO A 202 11.39 -22.66 -25.15
N ASP A 203 10.50 -23.17 -24.30
CA ASP A 203 10.71 -24.44 -23.61
C ASP A 203 10.30 -25.59 -24.55
N SER A 204 11.25 -26.46 -24.84
CA SER A 204 11.06 -27.76 -25.47
C SER A 204 10.49 -28.77 -24.45
N ASP A 205 9.37 -29.38 -24.82
CA ASP A 205 8.91 -30.75 -24.48
C ASP A 205 8.85 -31.19 -23.00
N GLN A 206 7.64 -31.28 -22.42
CA GLN A 206 6.81 -32.51 -22.45
C GLN A 206 5.49 -32.39 -21.63
N GLN A 207 4.38 -32.54 -22.37
CA GLN A 207 3.18 -33.35 -22.10
C GLN A 207 2.52 -33.40 -20.70
N GLY A 208 1.39 -32.69 -20.58
CA GLY A 208 0.06 -33.29 -20.32
C GLY A 208 -0.36 -33.59 -18.87
N THR A 209 -1.25 -32.77 -18.30
CA THR A 209 -2.64 -33.15 -17.88
C THR A 209 -3.40 -32.04 -17.10
N VAL A 210 -4.70 -31.94 -17.42
CA VAL A 210 -5.89 -31.29 -16.79
C VAL A 210 -6.00 -29.73 -16.72
N PRO A 211 -7.07 -29.14 -17.30
CA PRO A 211 -7.35 -27.71 -17.21
C PRO A 211 -8.21 -27.40 -15.97
N GLY A 212 -7.62 -26.75 -14.98
CA GLY A 212 -8.36 -26.25 -13.83
C GLY A 212 -7.45 -25.70 -12.76
N SER A 213 -7.53 -24.39 -12.53
CA SER A 213 -6.91 -23.66 -11.41
C SER A 213 -5.40 -23.44 -11.49
N ARG A 214 -4.98 -22.35 -12.16
CA ARG A 214 -3.78 -21.55 -11.85
C ARG A 214 -3.76 -20.32 -12.77
N MET A 215 -4.28 -19.18 -12.29
CA MET A 215 -4.35 -17.92 -13.06
C MET A 215 -3.09 -17.04 -12.93
N TRP A 216 -2.02 -17.52 -12.27
CA TRP A 216 -0.83 -16.70 -12.04
C TRP A 216 0.45 -17.49 -12.33
N PRO A 217 1.37 -16.99 -13.19
CA PRO A 217 2.66 -17.63 -13.45
C PRO A 217 3.58 -17.53 -12.23
N GLN A 218 4.48 -18.50 -12.05
CA GLN A 218 5.56 -18.45 -11.06
C GLN A 218 6.66 -17.47 -11.51
N LEU A 219 7.21 -16.69 -10.57
CA LEU A 219 8.20 -15.63 -10.83
C LEU A 219 9.61 -16.10 -10.44
N HIS A 220 10.60 -15.78 -11.26
CA HIS A 220 12.03 -15.96 -10.99
C HIS A 220 12.72 -14.59 -10.82
N SER A 221 13.65 -14.47 -9.87
CA SER A 221 14.48 -13.27 -9.77
C SER A 221 15.53 -13.20 -10.89
N ILE A 222 15.85 -11.99 -11.34
CA ILE A 222 16.88 -11.73 -12.36
C ILE A 222 17.89 -10.75 -11.77
N ALA A 223 19.17 -11.01 -11.96
CA ALA A 223 20.23 -10.12 -11.51
C ALA A 223 20.26 -8.83 -12.36
N ARG A 224 20.57 -7.69 -11.74
CA ARG A 224 20.55 -6.37 -12.39
C ARG A 224 21.47 -6.28 -13.63
N ALA A 225 22.59 -7.01 -13.62
CA ALA A 225 23.50 -7.08 -14.75
C ALA A 225 22.86 -7.70 -16.01
N ASP A 226 21.99 -8.69 -15.81
CA ASP A 226 21.32 -9.39 -16.92
C ASP A 226 20.22 -8.50 -17.53
N PHE A 227 19.53 -7.71 -16.70
CA PHE A 227 18.55 -6.72 -17.16
C PHE A 227 19.19 -5.60 -17.98
N GLU A 228 20.33 -5.07 -17.51
CA GLU A 228 21.08 -4.01 -18.23
C GLU A 228 21.68 -4.51 -19.56
N THR A 229 21.91 -5.82 -19.68
CA THR A 229 22.36 -6.45 -20.94
C THR A 229 21.20 -6.66 -21.92
N ALA A 230 20.00 -6.99 -21.40
CA ALA A 230 18.79 -7.13 -22.21
C ALA A 230 18.26 -5.78 -22.73
N ALA A 231 18.39 -4.69 -21.96
CA ALA A 231 17.98 -3.35 -22.37
C ALA A 231 18.88 -2.68 -23.42
N LYS A 232 20.04 -3.29 -23.73
CA LYS A 232 20.99 -2.83 -24.75
C LYS A 232 20.86 -3.57 -26.10
N ARG A 233 19.93 -4.53 -26.22
CA ARG A 233 19.49 -5.11 -27.50
C ARG A 233 18.21 -4.44 -27.96
#